data_AF-A0A2N0Q185-F1
#
_entry.id   AF-A0A2N0Q185-F1
#
_cell.length_a   1.000
_cell.length_b   1.000
_cell.length_c   1.000
_cell.angle_alpha   90.00
_cell.angle_beta   90.00
_cell.angle_gamma   90.00
#
_symmetry.space_group_name_H-M   'P 1'
#
loop_
_entity.id
_entity.type
_entity.pdbx_description
1 polymer ?
#
loop_
_entity_poly.entity_id
_entity_poly.type
_entity_poly.pdbx_seq_one_letter_code
_entity_poly.pdbx_strand_id
1 'polypeptide(L)'
;MSNKIPSTSHSNKVSGASHSNNVSSTSFSNKIAPKGNLPGTARPFTKLVSVFIDNSSILFEGQYTVGRIVHASAYDRRRKSAYLNELKIDYGRLLSRVLRGREMSNNPTIVGIQPPKMDSLWNYVQSLGYKVTFHAINKEKKGSLTFINSTLTIAGMNTIQEKDPGTMIIISSDDSYNPLAKEAIKRGWKVETWFWIKGDYDLTANEKSRHFYNYLGSQYKYFTYACTEGDYHPRNKFVLEIDYSDTPEEFNDKNIMELHFMSELFGWWNRDKIGNIVYLYFDSKKCLEKAKQQILIKYPHKKDTIQLWDVSN
;
A
#
# COMPACT_ATOMS: atom_id res chain seq x y z
N MET A 1 -56.88 37.04 -32.57
CA MET A 1 -57.29 35.90 -31.73
C MET A 1 -56.06 35.47 -30.95
N SER A 2 -55.72 36.06 -29.80
CA SER A 2 -56.59 36.56 -28.72
C SER A 2 -57.49 35.46 -28.17
N ASN A 3 -57.05 34.81 -27.09
CA ASN A 3 -57.72 34.96 -25.80
C ASN A 3 -56.74 34.69 -24.64
N LYS A 4 -57.11 35.18 -23.46
CA LYS A 4 -56.25 35.43 -22.29
C LYS A 4 -57.12 35.23 -21.04
N ILE A 5 -56.50 35.16 -19.85
CA ILE A 5 -57.10 35.24 -18.50
C ILE A 5 -58.13 34.14 -18.10
N PRO A 6 -58.47 33.96 -16.80
CA PRO A 6 -57.86 34.53 -15.58
C PRO A 6 -57.51 33.53 -14.46
N SER A 7 -56.68 34.02 -13.53
CA SER A 7 -56.64 33.59 -12.13
C SER A 7 -57.71 34.31 -11.30
N THR A 8 -58.37 33.62 -10.37
CA THR A 8 -59.01 34.27 -9.20
C THR A 8 -58.92 33.40 -7.95
N SER A 9 -58.65 34.06 -6.83
CA SER A 9 -58.74 33.53 -5.47
C SER A 9 -60.04 34.01 -4.82
N HIS A 10 -60.59 33.26 -3.87
CA HIS A 10 -61.32 33.85 -2.74
C HIS A 10 -61.39 32.92 -1.52
N SER A 11 -61.63 33.54 -0.36
CA SER A 11 -61.46 33.04 1.00
C SER A 11 -62.78 33.00 1.77
N ASN A 12 -62.89 32.16 2.81
CA ASN A 12 -63.69 32.35 4.06
C ASN A 12 -63.72 31.03 4.88
N LYS A 13 -63.91 30.95 6.21
CA LYS A 13 -63.53 31.84 7.34
C LYS A 13 -63.65 31.03 8.66
N VAL A 14 -62.68 31.25 9.57
CA VAL A 14 -62.43 30.77 10.95
C VAL A 14 -63.54 30.14 11.83
N SER A 15 -63.17 29.03 12.50
CA SER A 15 -63.46 28.62 13.91
C SER A 15 -62.45 27.52 14.36
N GLY A 16 -62.23 27.15 15.64
CA GLY A 16 -62.55 27.80 16.93
C GLY A 16 -62.34 26.92 18.19
N ALA A 17 -61.20 27.05 18.91
CA ALA A 17 -60.82 26.44 20.22
C ALA A 17 -60.67 24.87 20.28
N SER A 18 -59.69 24.25 20.93
CA SER A 18 -59.25 24.38 22.34
C SER A 18 -57.96 23.57 22.62
N HIS A 19 -57.34 23.74 23.81
CA HIS A 19 -56.06 23.09 24.19
C HIS A 19 -56.20 21.66 24.75
N SER A 20 -55.16 20.84 24.57
CA SER A 20 -54.63 20.03 25.69
C SER A 20 -53.12 19.87 25.58
N ASN A 21 -52.42 20.06 26.70
CA ASN A 21 -51.00 19.74 26.84
C ASN A 21 -50.86 18.28 27.26
N ASN A 22 -49.87 17.56 26.73
CA ASN A 22 -49.31 16.41 27.45
C ASN A 22 -47.81 16.34 27.23
N VAL A 23 -47.07 16.64 28.30
CA VAL A 23 -45.61 16.53 28.38
C VAL A 23 -45.29 15.11 28.83
N SER A 24 -44.58 14.34 28.02
CA SER A 24 -43.92 13.11 28.47
C SER A 24 -42.41 13.33 28.51
N SER A 25 -41.89 13.44 29.73
CA SER A 25 -40.46 13.60 30.01
C SER A 25 -39.69 12.32 29.67
N THR A 26 -38.68 12.42 28.80
CA THR A 26 -37.57 11.47 28.77
C THR A 26 -36.25 12.21 28.97
N SER A 27 -35.43 11.66 29.87
CA SER A 27 -34.25 12.32 30.43
C SER A 27 -33.11 12.40 29.40
N PHE A 28 -32.69 13.62 29.06
CA PHE A 28 -31.39 13.82 28.42
C PHE A 28 -30.28 13.51 29.42
N SER A 29 -29.69 12.32 29.29
CA SER A 29 -28.46 11.97 29.99
C SER A 29 -27.34 12.91 29.56
N ASN A 30 -26.79 13.69 30.50
CA ASN A 30 -25.64 14.57 30.27
C ASN A 30 -24.39 13.75 29.90
N LYS A 31 -24.27 13.37 28.63
CA LYS A 31 -22.98 13.01 28.04
C LYS A 31 -22.17 14.29 27.87
N ILE A 32 -21.24 14.49 28.80
CA ILE A 32 -20.20 15.51 28.74
C ILE A 32 -19.56 15.44 27.33
N ALA A 33 -19.69 16.51 26.56
CA ALA A 33 -19.02 16.62 25.27
C ALA A 33 -17.50 16.50 25.47
N PRO A 34 -16.76 15.84 24.56
CA PRO A 34 -15.31 15.79 24.67
C PRO A 34 -14.78 17.23 24.72
N LYS A 35 -13.91 17.53 25.68
CA LYS A 35 -13.33 18.87 25.87
C LYS A 35 -12.68 19.33 24.56
N GLY A 36 -13.33 20.26 23.86
CA GLY A 36 -12.69 21.00 22.79
C GLY A 36 -11.53 21.79 23.38
N ASN A 37 -10.33 21.60 22.83
CA ASN A 37 -9.16 22.34 23.29
C ASN A 37 -9.39 23.86 23.10
N LEU A 38 -8.95 24.65 24.09
CA LEU A 38 -9.00 26.10 24.04
C LEU A 38 -8.27 26.61 22.77
N PRO A 39 -8.83 27.61 22.05
CA PRO A 39 -8.14 28.23 20.92
C PRO A 39 -6.81 28.84 21.38
N GLY A 40 -5.69 28.35 20.84
CA GLY A 40 -4.37 28.93 21.08
C GLY A 40 -3.30 27.97 21.61
N THR A 41 -3.64 26.79 22.12
CA THR A 41 -2.62 25.77 22.47
C THR A 41 -2.36 24.83 21.30
N ALA A 42 -1.10 24.78 20.85
CA ALA A 42 -0.67 23.81 19.86
C ALA A 42 -0.78 22.39 20.44
N ARG A 43 -1.40 21.47 19.69
CA ARG A 43 -1.51 20.07 20.11
C ARG A 43 -0.12 19.44 20.28
N PRO A 44 0.11 18.62 21.32
CA PRO A 44 1.42 18.04 21.60
C PRO A 44 1.85 17.09 20.47
N PHE A 45 3.14 17.12 20.12
CA PHE A 45 3.69 16.22 19.13
C PHE A 45 3.92 14.82 19.73
N THR A 46 3.35 13.80 19.10
CA THR A 46 3.43 12.39 19.49
C THR A 46 4.50 11.64 18.70
N LYS A 47 4.97 10.50 19.22
CA LYS A 47 5.87 9.59 18.47
C LYS A 47 5.13 8.63 17.53
N LEU A 48 3.80 8.69 17.49
CA LEU A 48 2.94 7.78 16.74
C LEU A 48 2.94 8.11 15.25
N VAL A 49 2.58 7.12 14.43
CA VAL A 49 2.52 7.27 12.96
C VAL A 49 1.15 6.93 12.38
N SER A 50 0.74 7.64 11.33
CA SER A 50 -0.50 7.39 10.60
C SER A 50 -0.14 7.01 9.16
N VAL A 51 -0.55 5.83 8.70
CA VAL A 51 -0.10 5.28 7.40
C VAL A 51 -1.21 5.30 6.35
N PHE A 52 -0.87 5.81 5.18
CA PHE A 52 -1.73 5.91 3.99
C PHE A 52 -1.00 5.34 2.78
N ILE A 53 -1.63 4.42 2.05
CA ILE A 53 -1.03 3.71 0.91
C ILE A 53 -1.91 3.87 -0.32
N ASP A 54 -1.36 4.50 -1.37
CA ASP A 54 -1.92 4.43 -2.71
C ASP A 54 -1.37 3.18 -3.40
N ASN A 55 -2.14 2.09 -3.32
CA ASN A 55 -1.67 0.82 -3.83
C ASN A 55 -1.60 0.76 -5.36
N SER A 56 -2.42 1.56 -6.05
CA SER A 56 -2.41 1.61 -7.52
C SER A 56 -1.11 2.22 -8.04
N SER A 57 -0.69 3.35 -7.47
CA SER A 57 0.57 4.00 -7.86
C SER A 57 1.80 3.16 -7.51
N ILE A 58 1.79 2.50 -6.35
CA ILE A 58 2.90 1.71 -5.84
C ILE A 58 3.07 0.38 -6.58
N LEU A 59 1.97 -0.29 -6.98
CA LEU A 59 2.08 -1.44 -7.88
C LEU A 59 2.63 -1.03 -9.25
N PHE A 60 2.00 -0.04 -9.89
CA PHE A 60 2.29 0.32 -11.27
C PHE A 60 3.70 0.86 -11.46
N GLU A 61 4.13 1.85 -10.66
CA GLU A 61 5.50 2.37 -10.76
C GLU A 61 6.56 1.42 -10.17
N GLY A 62 6.13 0.47 -9.34
CA GLY A 62 6.95 -0.65 -8.90
C GLY A 62 7.37 -1.55 -10.06
N GLN A 63 6.44 -1.94 -10.93
CA GLN A 63 6.71 -2.82 -12.09
C GLN A 63 7.82 -2.24 -12.99
N TYR A 64 7.79 -0.94 -13.26
CA TYR A 64 8.84 -0.26 -14.03
C TYR A 64 10.13 -0.07 -13.24
N THR A 65 10.05 0.32 -11.97
CA THR A 65 11.24 0.63 -11.18
C THR A 65 12.03 -0.61 -10.83
N VAL A 66 11.38 -1.66 -10.34
CA VAL A 66 12.03 -2.96 -10.11
C VAL A 66 12.44 -3.59 -11.43
N GLY A 67 11.61 -3.54 -12.48
CA GLY A 67 11.94 -4.06 -13.81
C GLY A 67 13.22 -3.48 -14.40
N ARG A 68 13.49 -2.18 -14.21
CA ARG A 68 14.79 -1.57 -14.55
C ARG A 68 15.94 -2.10 -13.69
N ILE A 69 15.75 -2.19 -12.37
CA ILE A 69 16.80 -2.61 -11.42
C ILE A 69 17.22 -4.08 -11.65
N VAL A 70 16.28 -4.96 -11.97
CA VAL A 70 16.53 -6.40 -12.18
C VAL A 70 16.74 -6.77 -13.66
N HIS A 71 16.89 -5.78 -14.54
CA HIS A 71 17.07 -5.98 -15.99
C HIS A 71 16.03 -6.93 -16.60
N ALA A 72 14.74 -6.66 -16.32
CA ALA A 72 13.65 -7.45 -16.87
C ALA A 72 13.60 -7.36 -18.41
N SER A 73 13.30 -8.48 -19.07
CA SER A 73 13.32 -8.61 -20.53
C SER A 73 12.15 -7.91 -21.24
N ALA A 74 11.04 -7.66 -20.53
CA ALA A 74 9.88 -6.97 -21.09
C ALA A 74 10.13 -5.46 -21.15
N TYR A 75 9.83 -4.84 -22.30
CA TYR A 75 10.12 -3.43 -22.56
C TYR A 75 8.89 -2.68 -23.10
N ASP A 76 8.44 -1.63 -22.39
CA ASP A 76 7.40 -0.74 -22.89
C ASP A 76 8.01 0.33 -23.79
N ARG A 77 7.66 0.28 -25.08
CA ARG A 77 8.08 1.27 -26.07
C ARG A 77 7.53 2.67 -25.81
N ARG A 78 6.37 2.81 -25.13
CA ARG A 78 5.76 4.11 -24.82
C ARG A 78 6.51 4.82 -23.69
N ARG A 79 6.76 4.14 -22.58
CA ARG A 79 7.58 4.66 -21.45
C ARG A 79 9.09 4.56 -21.67
N LYS A 80 9.54 3.92 -22.76
CA LYS A 80 10.95 3.63 -23.06
C LYS A 80 11.69 2.95 -21.90
N SER A 81 11.02 2.03 -21.20
CA SER A 81 11.51 1.42 -19.97
C SER A 81 11.30 -0.09 -19.97
N ALA A 82 12.27 -0.81 -19.40
CA ALA A 82 12.04 -2.16 -18.92
C ALA A 82 10.95 -2.16 -17.84
N TYR A 83 10.20 -3.26 -17.74
CA TYR A 83 9.16 -3.47 -16.75
C TYR A 83 9.03 -4.96 -16.40
N LEU A 84 8.49 -5.25 -15.21
CA LEU A 84 8.29 -6.60 -14.71
C LEU A 84 6.80 -6.79 -14.37
N ASN A 85 6.05 -7.47 -15.25
CA ASN A 85 4.62 -7.73 -15.06
C ASN A 85 4.36 -8.61 -13.83
N GLU A 86 5.29 -9.53 -13.61
CA GLU A 86 5.30 -10.61 -12.62
C GLU A 86 5.53 -10.09 -11.20
N LEU A 87 5.81 -8.79 -11.05
CA LEU A 87 6.10 -8.16 -9.77
C LEU A 87 4.90 -8.24 -8.82
N LYS A 88 5.15 -8.83 -7.66
CA LYS A 88 4.27 -8.88 -6.50
C LYS A 88 4.92 -8.07 -5.36
N ILE A 89 4.08 -7.51 -4.51
CA ILE A 89 4.47 -6.77 -3.30
C ILE A 89 3.90 -7.53 -2.11
N ASP A 90 4.75 -7.81 -1.12
CA ASP A 90 4.34 -8.25 0.22
C ASP A 90 4.10 -6.99 1.07
N TYR A 91 2.83 -6.65 1.29
CA TYR A 91 2.46 -5.39 1.92
C TYR A 91 2.73 -5.38 3.43
N GLY A 92 2.75 -6.54 4.08
CA GLY A 92 3.17 -6.64 5.48
C GLY A 92 4.66 -6.37 5.65
N ARG A 93 5.51 -6.90 4.76
CA ARG A 93 6.95 -6.55 4.73
C ARG A 93 7.17 -5.07 4.38
N LEU A 94 6.46 -4.53 3.40
CA LEU A 94 6.52 -3.10 3.06
C LEU A 94 6.15 -2.24 4.28
N LEU A 95 5.01 -2.51 4.91
CA LEU A 95 4.55 -1.77 6.08
C LEU A 95 5.55 -1.89 7.24
N SER A 96 6.05 -3.08 7.56
CA SER A 96 7.06 -3.30 8.58
C SER A 96 8.34 -2.48 8.33
N ARG A 97 8.83 -2.46 7.08
CA ARG A 97 10.03 -1.73 6.67
C ARG A 97 9.87 -0.20 6.78
N VAL A 98 8.65 0.28 6.55
CA VAL A 98 8.28 1.70 6.63
C VAL A 98 8.02 2.14 8.07
N LEU A 99 7.34 1.32 8.88
CA LEU A 99 7.12 1.57 10.31
C LEU A 99 8.45 1.59 11.09
N ARG A 100 9.40 0.70 10.77
CA ARG A 100 10.68 0.57 11.49
C ARG A 100 10.49 0.39 13.01
N GLY A 101 9.46 -0.38 13.39
CA GLY A 101 9.07 -0.61 14.80
C GLY A 101 8.30 0.53 15.47
N ARG A 102 7.92 1.60 14.76
CA ARG A 102 7.08 2.67 15.31
C ARG A 102 5.63 2.23 15.45
N GLU A 103 5.01 2.65 16.55
CA GLU A 103 3.59 2.41 16.86
C GLU A 103 2.66 3.32 16.03
N MET A 104 1.50 2.78 15.63
CA MET A 104 0.53 3.50 14.80
C MET A 104 -0.52 4.24 15.64
N SER A 105 -0.97 5.43 15.21
CA SER A 105 -2.07 6.16 15.86
C SER A 105 -3.47 5.64 15.49
N ASN A 106 -3.56 4.83 14.43
CA ASN A 106 -4.80 4.34 13.84
C ASN A 106 -4.53 3.19 12.87
N ASN A 107 -5.61 2.51 12.47
CA ASN A 107 -5.63 1.57 11.35
C ASN A 107 -4.95 2.17 10.10
N PRO A 108 -4.03 1.46 9.42
CA PRO A 108 -3.48 1.90 8.14
C PRO A 108 -4.57 1.94 7.08
N THR A 109 -4.60 3.01 6.28
CA THR A 109 -5.54 3.19 5.18
C THR A 109 -4.89 2.83 3.85
N ILE A 110 -5.52 1.96 3.08
CA ILE A 110 -5.07 1.54 1.76
C ILE A 110 -6.17 1.85 0.74
N VAL A 111 -5.82 2.49 -0.36
CA VAL A 111 -6.72 2.76 -1.48
C VAL A 111 -6.21 2.10 -2.76
N GLY A 112 -7.10 1.82 -3.72
CA GLY A 112 -6.71 1.37 -5.06
C GLY A 112 -6.93 -0.11 -5.31
N ILE A 113 -5.95 -0.75 -5.94
CA ILE A 113 -5.96 -2.21 -6.19
C ILE A 113 -5.91 -2.96 -4.85
N GLN A 114 -6.65 -4.06 -4.73
CA GLN A 114 -6.69 -4.85 -3.50
C GLN A 114 -5.40 -5.67 -3.30
N PRO A 115 -4.73 -5.58 -2.13
CA PRO A 115 -3.69 -6.52 -1.72
C PRO A 115 -4.19 -7.98 -1.75
N PRO A 116 -3.35 -8.98 -2.08
CA PRO A 116 -3.76 -10.38 -2.09
C PRO A 116 -4.41 -10.81 -0.76
N LYS A 117 -5.45 -11.66 -0.81
CA LYS A 117 -6.14 -12.15 0.40
C LYS A 117 -5.21 -12.90 1.38
N MET A 118 -4.16 -13.53 0.85
CA MET A 118 -3.15 -14.28 1.60
C MET A 118 -1.86 -13.47 1.85
N ASP A 119 -1.88 -12.16 1.63
CA ASP A 119 -0.73 -11.28 1.90
C ASP A 119 -0.37 -11.23 3.39
N SER A 120 0.91 -11.07 3.72
CA SER A 120 1.36 -11.02 5.12
C SER A 120 0.82 -9.80 5.88
N LEU A 121 0.40 -8.75 5.16
CA LEU A 121 -0.23 -7.53 5.68
C LEU A 121 -1.34 -7.79 6.69
N TRP A 122 -2.28 -8.68 6.39
CA TRP A 122 -3.47 -8.87 7.23
C TRP A 122 -3.08 -9.39 8.60
N ASN A 123 -2.22 -10.42 8.63
CA ASN A 123 -1.68 -10.99 9.85
C ASN A 123 -0.75 -10.01 10.58
N TYR A 124 0.09 -9.27 9.85
CA TYR A 124 1.01 -8.29 10.43
C TYR A 124 0.25 -7.16 11.14
N VAL A 125 -0.72 -6.53 10.46
CA VAL A 125 -1.53 -5.44 11.04
C VAL A 125 -2.39 -5.94 12.21
N GLN A 126 -2.92 -7.15 12.12
CA GLN A 126 -3.64 -7.78 13.23
C GLN A 126 -2.73 -8.07 14.43
N SER A 127 -1.48 -8.52 14.22
CA SER A 127 -0.52 -8.78 15.29
C SER A 127 -0.12 -7.53 16.08
N LEU A 128 -0.25 -6.35 15.45
CA LEU A 128 -0.06 -5.05 16.08
C LEU A 128 -1.33 -4.54 16.81
N GLY A 129 -2.45 -5.26 16.76
CA GLY A 129 -3.72 -4.86 17.38
C GLY A 129 -4.64 -3.99 16.52
N TYR A 130 -4.32 -3.79 15.24
CA TYR A 130 -5.08 -2.92 14.32
C TYR A 130 -5.86 -3.73 13.28
N LYS A 131 -6.65 -3.03 12.46
CA LYS A 131 -7.26 -3.57 11.23
C LYS A 131 -6.81 -2.73 10.04
N VAL A 132 -6.81 -3.29 8.83
CA VAL A 132 -6.59 -2.52 7.60
C VAL A 132 -7.91 -1.85 7.20
N THR A 133 -7.88 -0.54 6.96
CA THR A 133 -8.98 0.19 6.31
C THR A 133 -8.73 0.20 4.80
N PHE A 134 -9.47 -0.60 4.03
CA PHE A 134 -9.24 -0.74 2.59
C PHE A 134 -10.39 -0.19 1.74
N HIS A 135 -10.07 0.62 0.73
CA HIS A 135 -11.01 1.16 -0.25
C HIS A 135 -10.63 0.73 -1.68
N ALA A 136 -11.34 -0.27 -2.20
CA ALA A 136 -11.13 -0.79 -3.55
C ALA A 136 -11.55 0.21 -4.64
N ILE A 137 -10.81 0.27 -5.74
CA ILE A 137 -11.37 0.80 -6.99
C ILE A 137 -12.40 -0.16 -7.58
N ASN A 138 -13.53 0.39 -8.04
CA ASN A 138 -14.39 -0.30 -8.99
C ASN A 138 -13.79 -0.11 -10.40
N LYS A 139 -13.32 -1.21 -11.02
CA LYS A 139 -12.67 -1.19 -12.34
C LYS A 139 -13.60 -0.81 -13.49
N GLU A 140 -14.92 -0.91 -13.31
CA GLU A 140 -15.94 -0.65 -14.33
C GLU A 140 -16.35 0.84 -14.38
N LYS A 141 -15.95 1.64 -13.37
CA LYS A 141 -16.32 3.06 -13.28
C LYS A 141 -15.21 3.99 -13.78
N LYS A 142 -15.58 4.88 -14.71
CA LYS A 142 -14.77 6.07 -15.05
C LYS A 142 -14.53 6.92 -13.78
N GLY A 143 -13.34 7.50 -13.64
CA GLY A 143 -12.98 8.32 -12.48
C GLY A 143 -12.31 7.58 -11.31
N SER A 144 -11.81 6.35 -11.54
CA SER A 144 -11.11 5.54 -10.52
C SER A 144 -9.92 6.25 -9.86
N LEU A 145 -9.12 7.00 -10.63
CA LEU A 145 -8.00 7.80 -10.08
C LEU A 145 -8.49 8.93 -9.17
N THR A 146 -9.50 9.69 -9.59
CA THR A 146 -10.11 10.74 -8.76
C THR A 146 -10.67 10.18 -7.46
N PHE A 147 -11.27 8.98 -7.51
CA PHE A 147 -11.76 8.26 -6.33
C PHE A 147 -10.62 7.87 -5.37
N ILE A 148 -9.52 7.29 -5.87
CA ILE A 148 -8.31 6.96 -5.08
C ILE A 148 -7.82 8.21 -4.35
N ASN A 149 -7.51 9.25 -5.12
CA ASN A 149 -6.78 10.41 -4.61
C ASN A 149 -7.65 11.20 -3.60
N SER A 150 -8.96 11.30 -3.88
CA SER A 150 -9.94 11.91 -2.96
C SER A 150 -10.13 11.09 -1.69
N THR A 151 -10.25 9.75 -1.79
CA THR A 151 -10.46 8.88 -0.62
C THR A 151 -9.28 8.92 0.34
N LEU A 152 -8.05 8.82 -0.17
CA LEU A 152 -6.85 8.90 0.68
C LEU A 152 -6.68 10.31 1.27
N THR A 153 -6.98 11.36 0.50
CA THR A 153 -6.95 12.75 1.00
C THR A 153 -7.96 12.97 2.12
N ILE A 154 -9.20 12.47 1.99
CA ILE A 154 -10.22 12.57 3.05
C ILE A 154 -9.76 11.81 4.31
N ALA A 155 -9.26 10.58 4.17
CA ALA A 155 -8.77 9.81 5.32
C ALA A 155 -7.58 10.51 6.03
N GLY A 156 -6.66 11.10 5.27
CA GLY A 156 -5.56 11.92 5.79
C GLY A 156 -6.06 13.17 6.50
N MET A 157 -6.99 13.90 5.89
CA MET A 157 -7.57 15.13 6.47
C MET A 157 -8.37 14.87 7.75
N ASN A 158 -9.15 13.79 7.81
CA ASN A 158 -9.85 13.39 9.04
C ASN A 158 -8.85 13.06 10.15
N THR A 159 -7.78 12.30 9.84
CA THR A 159 -6.71 12.00 10.80
C THR A 159 -6.03 13.27 11.32
N ILE A 160 -5.72 14.21 10.42
CA ILE A 160 -5.17 15.53 10.75
C ILE A 160 -6.10 16.34 11.67
N GLN A 161 -7.42 16.20 11.55
CA GLN A 161 -8.40 16.89 12.39
C GLN A 161 -8.58 16.19 13.73
N GLU A 162 -8.73 14.87 13.75
CA GLU A 162 -9.12 14.08 14.92
C GLU A 162 -7.98 13.70 15.87
N LYS A 163 -6.72 13.69 15.40
CA LYS A 163 -5.56 13.19 16.16
C LYS A 163 -4.57 14.29 16.51
N ASP A 164 -3.86 14.09 17.62
CA ASP A 164 -2.67 14.89 17.95
C ASP A 164 -1.56 14.66 16.90
N PRO A 165 -0.78 15.69 16.53
CA PRO A 165 0.24 15.57 15.49
C PRO A 165 1.26 14.48 15.78
N GLY A 166 1.53 13.63 14.79
CA GLY A 166 2.61 12.65 14.81
C GLY A 166 3.37 12.68 13.49
N THR A 167 3.71 11.51 12.97
CA THR A 167 4.26 11.37 11.61
C THR A 167 3.22 10.78 10.66
N MET A 168 2.80 11.56 9.65
CA MET A 168 1.99 11.07 8.55
C MET A 168 2.90 10.39 7.52
N ILE A 169 2.65 9.12 7.25
CA ILE A 169 3.38 8.32 6.27
C ILE A 169 2.49 8.15 5.03
N ILE A 170 2.94 8.67 3.89
CA ILE A 170 2.27 8.54 2.60
C ILE A 170 3.13 7.63 1.70
N ILE A 171 2.62 6.45 1.37
CA ILE A 171 3.27 5.52 0.46
C ILE A 171 2.58 5.64 -0.90
N SER A 172 3.18 6.41 -1.80
CA SER A 172 2.67 6.70 -3.15
C SER A 172 3.79 7.17 -4.09
N SER A 173 3.61 6.98 -5.39
CA SER A 173 4.42 7.64 -6.44
C SER A 173 3.64 8.69 -7.24
N ASP A 174 2.45 9.06 -6.78
CA ASP A 174 1.58 10.12 -7.33
C ASP A 174 1.74 11.41 -6.48
N ASP A 175 1.82 12.57 -7.12
CA ASP A 175 2.06 13.88 -6.50
C ASP A 175 0.78 14.66 -6.15
N SER A 176 -0.40 14.13 -6.46
CA SER A 176 -1.69 14.72 -6.05
C SER A 176 -1.88 14.78 -4.53
N TYR A 177 -1.04 14.07 -3.75
CA TYR A 177 -1.03 14.11 -2.29
C TYR A 177 -0.19 15.27 -1.71
N ASN A 178 0.45 16.09 -2.54
CA ASN A 178 1.20 17.28 -2.12
C ASN A 178 0.37 18.26 -1.24
N PRO A 179 -0.91 18.56 -1.56
CA PRO A 179 -1.73 19.44 -0.72
C PRO A 179 -2.02 18.86 0.67
N LEU A 180 -2.23 17.54 0.75
CA LEU A 180 -2.41 16.82 2.03
C LEU A 180 -1.15 16.95 2.89
N ALA A 181 0.03 16.72 2.30
CA ALA A 181 1.31 16.86 2.99
C ALA A 181 1.52 18.30 3.52
N LYS A 182 1.25 19.33 2.71
CA LYS A 182 1.33 20.74 3.11
C LYS A 182 0.41 21.06 4.29
N GLU A 183 -0.86 20.64 4.25
CA GLU A 183 -1.82 20.91 5.34
C GLU A 183 -1.48 20.11 6.62
N ALA A 184 -0.92 18.91 6.51
CA ALA A 184 -0.37 18.15 7.65
C ALA A 184 0.76 18.93 8.33
N ILE A 185 1.75 19.38 7.54
CA ILE A 185 2.91 20.15 8.02
C ILE A 185 2.45 21.47 8.67
N LYS A 186 1.51 22.18 8.06
CA LYS A 186 0.92 23.41 8.62
C LYS A 186 0.27 23.19 9.98
N ARG A 187 -0.29 22.00 10.24
CA ARG A 187 -0.90 21.59 11.51
C ARG A 187 0.05 20.85 12.47
N GLY A 188 1.35 20.96 12.26
CA GLY A 188 2.39 20.48 13.19
C GLY A 188 2.81 19.02 12.99
N TRP A 189 2.30 18.32 11.98
CA TRP A 189 2.73 16.96 11.67
C TRP A 189 4.12 16.97 11.01
N LYS A 190 4.83 15.84 11.14
CA LYS A 190 5.90 15.46 10.21
C LYS A 190 5.29 14.62 9.09
N VAL A 191 5.86 14.69 7.89
CA VAL A 191 5.44 13.88 6.73
C VAL A 191 6.61 13.03 6.23
N GLU A 192 6.35 11.76 5.95
CA GLU A 192 7.26 10.87 5.24
C GLU A 192 6.58 10.40 3.95
N THR A 193 7.10 10.80 2.79
CA THR A 193 6.69 10.20 1.51
C THR A 193 7.62 9.05 1.15
N TRP A 194 7.05 7.88 0.87
CA TRP A 194 7.75 6.69 0.40
C TRP A 194 7.31 6.36 -1.04
N PHE A 195 8.25 6.39 -1.98
CA PHE A 195 7.95 6.41 -3.43
C PHE A 195 8.92 5.58 -4.27
N TRP A 196 8.48 5.18 -5.46
CA TRP A 196 9.35 4.68 -6.54
C TRP A 196 9.86 5.80 -7.43
N ILE A 197 9.01 6.76 -7.77
CA ILE A 197 9.39 7.95 -8.53
C ILE A 197 9.06 9.16 -7.67
N LYS A 198 10.04 10.06 -7.51
CA LYS A 198 9.83 11.27 -6.72
C LYS A 198 8.93 12.20 -7.52
N GLY A 199 7.74 12.50 -6.99
CA GLY A 199 6.93 13.61 -7.49
C GLY A 199 7.67 14.94 -7.36
N ASP A 200 7.20 15.98 -8.05
CA ASP A 200 7.69 17.34 -7.79
C ASP A 200 6.95 17.92 -6.58
N TYR A 201 7.67 18.59 -5.68
CA TYR A 201 7.13 19.11 -4.42
C TYR A 201 7.67 20.53 -4.19
N ASP A 202 6.88 21.51 -4.59
CA ASP A 202 7.13 22.91 -4.25
C ASP A 202 6.91 23.12 -2.74
N LEU A 203 8.00 23.12 -1.96
CA LEU A 203 8.00 23.31 -0.51
C LEU A 203 8.98 24.41 -0.10
N THR A 204 8.56 25.24 0.85
CA THR A 204 9.42 26.21 1.53
C THR A 204 10.49 25.52 2.38
N ALA A 205 11.53 26.26 2.78
CA ALA A 205 12.60 25.73 3.62
C ALA A 205 12.09 25.18 4.98
N ASN A 206 11.07 25.81 5.56
CA ASN A 206 10.44 25.38 6.82
C ASN A 206 9.56 24.12 6.66
N GLU A 207 8.98 23.90 5.48
CA GLU A 207 8.24 22.66 5.21
C GLU A 207 9.22 21.51 4.92
N LYS A 208 10.31 21.77 4.19
CA LYS A 208 11.38 20.80 3.91
C LYS A 208 12.02 20.21 5.17
N SER A 209 12.11 20.97 6.28
CA SER A 209 12.62 20.44 7.56
C SER A 209 11.68 19.42 8.24
N ARG A 210 10.44 19.29 7.75
CA ARG A 210 9.39 18.41 8.29
C ARG A 210 8.81 17.43 7.26
N HIS A 211 9.32 17.44 6.03
CA HIS A 211 8.96 16.51 4.96
C HIS A 211 10.18 15.66 4.56
N PHE A 212 10.10 14.35 4.80
CA PHE A 212 11.17 13.41 4.49
C PHE A 212 10.81 12.55 3.28
N TYR A 213 11.78 12.37 2.38
CA TYR A 213 11.63 11.62 1.13
C TYR A 213 12.40 10.29 1.23
N ASN A 214 11.70 9.17 1.06
CA ASN A 214 12.27 7.82 1.18
C ASN A 214 12.09 7.05 -0.15
N TYR A 215 13.20 6.72 -0.81
CA TYR A 215 13.18 6.00 -2.09
C TYR A 215 13.09 4.47 -1.89
N LEU A 216 11.96 3.89 -2.32
CA LEU A 216 11.64 2.46 -2.19
C LEU A 216 12.60 1.55 -2.97
N GLY A 217 13.14 2.02 -4.11
CA GLY A 217 14.06 1.24 -4.93
C GLY A 217 15.38 0.87 -4.25
N SER A 218 15.76 1.54 -3.16
CA SER A 218 16.91 1.14 -2.33
C SER A 218 16.65 -0.11 -1.46
N GLN A 219 15.38 -0.50 -1.29
CA GLN A 219 14.94 -1.55 -0.35
C GLN A 219 14.02 -2.60 -1.00
N TYR A 220 13.81 -2.53 -2.33
CA TYR A 220 12.81 -3.33 -3.05
C TYR A 220 12.85 -4.83 -2.74
N LYS A 221 14.04 -5.42 -2.63
CA LYS A 221 14.27 -6.84 -2.34
C LYS A 221 13.59 -7.35 -1.07
N TYR A 222 13.35 -6.46 -0.10
CA TYR A 222 12.81 -6.82 1.21
C TYR A 222 11.28 -6.96 1.23
N PHE A 223 10.58 -6.45 0.21
CA PHE A 223 9.11 -6.43 0.16
C PHE A 223 8.53 -6.65 -1.24
N THR A 224 9.35 -6.88 -2.26
CA THR A 224 8.92 -7.22 -3.61
C THR A 224 9.57 -8.51 -4.10
N TYR A 225 8.86 -9.22 -4.97
CA TYR A 225 9.29 -10.47 -5.57
C TYR A 225 8.62 -10.65 -6.94
N ALA A 226 9.06 -11.60 -7.74
CA ALA A 226 8.41 -12.00 -8.98
C ALA A 226 8.17 -13.51 -8.99
N CYS A 227 6.98 -13.92 -9.43
CA CYS A 227 6.60 -15.33 -9.42
C CYS A 227 5.66 -15.65 -10.59
N THR A 228 6.10 -16.56 -11.45
CA THR A 228 5.37 -17.10 -12.61
C THR A 228 4.95 -18.56 -12.40
N GLU A 229 4.10 -19.05 -13.31
CA GLU A 229 3.74 -20.46 -13.45
C GLU A 229 3.83 -20.84 -14.94
N GLY A 230 4.15 -22.12 -15.23
CA GLY A 230 4.30 -22.63 -16.60
C GLY A 230 5.70 -22.41 -17.19
N ASP A 231 5.88 -22.61 -18.50
CA ASP A 231 7.21 -22.79 -19.13
C ASP A 231 8.00 -21.48 -19.37
N TYR A 232 7.70 -20.40 -18.64
CA TYR A 232 8.36 -19.11 -18.82
C TYR A 232 9.64 -18.99 -17.99
N HIS A 233 10.79 -18.84 -18.67
CA HIS A 233 12.07 -18.51 -18.07
C HIS A 233 12.54 -17.11 -18.51
N PRO A 234 12.87 -16.19 -17.59
CA PRO A 234 13.51 -14.92 -17.93
C PRO A 234 14.90 -15.15 -18.52
N ARG A 235 15.22 -14.39 -19.58
CA ARG A 235 16.54 -14.45 -20.25
C ARG A 235 17.64 -13.83 -19.40
N ASN A 236 18.87 -14.27 -19.62
CA ASN A 236 20.10 -13.75 -19.02
C ASN A 236 20.04 -13.80 -17.48
N LYS A 237 19.61 -14.95 -16.97
CA LYS A 237 19.55 -15.31 -15.55
C LYS A 237 20.23 -16.64 -15.30
N PHE A 238 20.99 -16.68 -14.22
CA PHE A 238 21.47 -17.92 -13.62
C PHE A 238 20.30 -18.62 -12.91
N VAL A 239 20.14 -19.93 -13.14
CA VAL A 239 19.02 -20.73 -12.64
C VAL A 239 19.51 -21.71 -11.58
N LEU A 240 18.83 -21.68 -10.43
CA LEU A 240 18.88 -22.74 -9.42
C LEU A 240 17.59 -23.54 -9.53
N GLU A 241 17.69 -24.75 -10.05
CA GLU A 241 16.58 -25.67 -10.20
C GLU A 241 16.53 -26.61 -9.00
N ILE A 242 15.33 -26.85 -8.47
CA ILE A 242 15.12 -27.65 -7.27
C ILE A 242 13.87 -28.51 -7.46
N ASP A 243 14.05 -29.83 -7.48
CA ASP A 243 12.96 -30.78 -7.29
C ASP A 243 12.51 -30.74 -5.82
N TYR A 244 11.20 -30.51 -5.62
CA TYR A 244 10.54 -30.46 -4.32
C TYR A 244 9.48 -31.55 -4.13
N SER A 245 9.40 -32.55 -5.01
CA SER A 245 8.39 -33.61 -5.01
C SER A 245 8.23 -34.34 -3.67
N ASP A 246 9.31 -34.49 -2.93
CA ASP A 246 9.40 -35.10 -1.60
C ASP A 246 9.08 -34.14 -0.43
N THR A 247 9.10 -32.82 -0.64
CA THR A 247 8.88 -31.79 0.40
C THR A 247 8.16 -30.52 -0.13
N PRO A 248 6.95 -30.62 -0.69
CA PRO A 248 6.27 -29.49 -1.33
C PRO A 248 5.96 -28.33 -0.37
N GLU A 249 5.77 -28.61 0.92
CA GLU A 249 5.60 -27.61 1.97
C GLU A 249 6.88 -26.81 2.27
N GLU A 250 8.08 -27.38 2.10
CA GLU A 250 9.33 -26.66 2.33
C GLU A 250 9.56 -25.56 1.29
N PHE A 251 9.16 -25.78 0.04
CA PHE A 251 9.41 -24.88 -1.10
C PHE A 251 8.18 -24.05 -1.50
N ASN A 252 7.26 -23.77 -0.57
CA ASN A 252 6.15 -22.83 -0.80
C ASN A 252 6.62 -21.36 -0.97
N ASP A 253 5.76 -20.49 -1.51
CA ASP A 253 6.11 -19.09 -1.85
C ASP A 253 6.62 -18.28 -0.63
N LYS A 254 6.06 -18.50 0.56
CA LYS A 254 6.47 -17.82 1.80
C LYS A 254 7.90 -18.25 2.19
N ASN A 255 8.22 -19.54 2.09
CA ASN A 255 9.53 -20.06 2.43
C ASN A 255 10.61 -19.64 1.44
N ILE A 256 10.29 -19.61 0.13
CA ILE A 256 11.19 -19.10 -0.91
C ILE A 256 11.42 -17.60 -0.73
N MET A 257 10.38 -16.81 -0.43
CA MET A 257 10.55 -15.39 -0.15
C MET A 257 11.44 -15.16 1.08
N GLU A 258 11.28 -15.96 2.13
CA GLU A 258 12.11 -15.85 3.33
C GLU A 258 13.58 -16.18 3.08
N LEU A 259 13.87 -17.22 2.27
CA LEU A 259 15.22 -17.53 1.83
C LEU A 259 15.89 -16.34 1.13
N HIS A 260 15.18 -15.70 0.18
CA HIS A 260 15.71 -14.54 -0.54
C HIS A 260 15.89 -13.32 0.37
N PHE A 261 14.94 -13.10 1.29
CA PHE A 261 15.00 -12.03 2.29
C PHE A 261 16.22 -12.17 3.21
N MET A 262 16.42 -13.34 3.82
CA MET A 262 17.62 -13.65 4.65
C MET A 262 18.92 -13.54 3.84
N SER A 263 18.86 -13.77 2.53
CA SER A 263 20.00 -13.66 1.61
C SER A 263 20.23 -12.26 1.06
N GLU A 264 19.40 -11.25 1.36
CA GLU A 264 19.41 -9.91 0.74
C GLU A 264 19.34 -9.96 -0.82
N LEU A 265 18.65 -10.98 -1.35
CA LEU A 265 18.45 -11.21 -2.77
C LEU A 265 17.03 -10.79 -3.18
N PHE A 266 16.87 -10.39 -4.45
CA PHE A 266 15.53 -10.25 -5.01
C PHE A 266 14.96 -11.64 -5.24
N GLY A 267 13.74 -11.90 -4.77
CA GLY A 267 13.06 -13.16 -5.03
C GLY A 267 12.45 -13.17 -6.42
N TRP A 268 12.97 -14.00 -7.33
CA TRP A 268 12.33 -14.28 -8.61
C TRP A 268 12.32 -15.79 -8.83
N TRP A 269 11.13 -16.38 -8.96
CA TRP A 269 10.98 -17.82 -9.23
C TRP A 269 9.87 -18.16 -10.21
N ASN A 270 9.92 -19.37 -10.74
CA ASN A 270 8.88 -20.01 -11.55
C ASN A 270 8.57 -21.40 -11.00
N ARG A 271 7.33 -21.86 -11.14
CA ARG A 271 6.90 -23.19 -10.72
C ARG A 271 6.40 -24.03 -11.90
N ASP A 272 7.02 -25.17 -12.08
CA ASP A 272 6.39 -26.31 -12.75
C ASP A 272 5.69 -27.18 -11.70
N LYS A 273 4.36 -27.19 -11.76
CA LYS A 273 3.49 -27.97 -10.86
C LYS A 273 3.34 -29.43 -11.29
N ILE A 274 3.74 -29.78 -12.51
CA ILE A 274 3.64 -31.13 -13.05
C ILE A 274 4.93 -31.90 -12.71
N GLY A 275 6.10 -31.30 -12.96
CA GLY A 275 7.39 -31.86 -12.58
C GLY A 275 7.72 -31.74 -11.08
N ASN A 276 6.98 -30.95 -10.31
CA ASN A 276 7.34 -30.52 -8.94
C ASN A 276 8.71 -29.83 -8.87
N ILE A 277 8.99 -28.97 -9.86
CA ILE A 277 10.25 -28.25 -9.98
C ILE A 277 10.01 -26.76 -9.71
N VAL A 278 10.89 -26.16 -8.91
CA VAL A 278 10.98 -24.71 -8.77
C VAL A 278 12.30 -24.19 -9.32
N TYR A 279 12.20 -23.17 -10.18
CA TYR A 279 13.34 -22.50 -10.77
C TYR A 279 13.51 -21.14 -10.08
N LEU A 280 14.65 -20.90 -9.44
CA LEU A 280 14.99 -19.60 -8.84
C LEU A 280 15.99 -18.85 -9.74
N TYR A 281 15.75 -17.57 -9.99
CA TYR A 281 16.48 -16.77 -10.98
C TYR A 281 17.37 -15.69 -10.34
N PHE A 282 18.60 -15.58 -10.82
CA PHE A 282 19.59 -14.66 -10.26
C PHE A 282 20.34 -13.86 -11.35
N ASP A 283 20.62 -12.59 -11.06
CA ASP A 283 21.38 -11.68 -11.94
C ASP A 283 22.89 -12.00 -12.02
N SER A 284 23.40 -12.87 -11.14
CA SER A 284 24.81 -13.27 -11.16
C SER A 284 25.02 -14.64 -10.52
N LYS A 285 26.06 -15.34 -10.99
CA LYS A 285 26.54 -16.59 -10.38
C LYS A 285 26.82 -16.45 -8.87
N LYS A 286 27.33 -15.29 -8.43
CA LYS A 286 27.56 -15.00 -6.99
C LYS A 286 26.26 -15.02 -6.18
N CYS A 287 25.16 -14.48 -6.73
CA CYS A 287 23.85 -14.53 -6.09
C CYS A 287 23.29 -15.95 -6.04
N LEU A 288 23.43 -16.72 -7.13
CA LEU A 288 23.03 -18.14 -7.20
C LEU A 288 23.79 -18.97 -6.16
N GLU A 289 25.13 -18.87 -6.09
CA GLU A 289 25.92 -19.64 -5.12
C GLU A 289 25.58 -19.24 -3.67
N LYS A 290 25.30 -17.96 -3.40
CA LYS A 290 24.81 -17.52 -2.07
C LYS A 290 23.46 -18.17 -1.73
N ALA A 291 22.51 -18.21 -2.67
CA ALA A 291 21.21 -18.85 -2.47
C ALA A 291 21.34 -20.37 -2.27
N LYS A 292 22.16 -21.04 -3.10
CA LYS A 292 22.47 -22.46 -2.99
C LYS A 292 23.04 -22.81 -1.61
N GLN A 293 24.03 -22.05 -1.13
CA GLN A 293 24.60 -22.25 0.21
C GLN A 293 23.55 -22.13 1.31
N GLN A 294 22.66 -21.14 1.24
CA GLN A 294 21.58 -20.95 2.22
C GLN A 294 20.54 -22.09 2.17
N ILE A 295 20.20 -22.59 0.98
CA ILE A 295 19.35 -23.77 0.81
C ILE A 295 20.00 -25.01 1.42
N LEU A 296 21.29 -25.26 1.17
CA LEU A 296 21.99 -26.44 1.71
C LEU A 296 22.21 -26.37 3.23
N ILE A 297 22.29 -25.17 3.81
CA ILE A 297 22.30 -24.99 5.27
C ILE A 297 20.93 -25.31 5.88
N LYS A 298 19.85 -24.86 5.24
CA LYS A 298 18.48 -25.00 5.76
C LYS A 298 17.83 -26.36 5.47
N TYR A 299 18.15 -26.93 4.31
CA TYR A 299 17.60 -28.16 3.75
C TYR A 299 18.73 -29.06 3.22
N PRO A 300 19.58 -29.65 4.10
CA PRO A 300 20.77 -30.40 3.66
C PRO A 300 20.47 -31.60 2.75
N HIS A 301 19.27 -32.17 2.86
CA HIS A 301 18.82 -33.31 2.07
C HIS A 301 18.58 -32.97 0.59
N LYS A 302 18.46 -31.68 0.22
CA LYS A 302 18.31 -31.23 -1.18
C LYS A 302 19.62 -31.20 -1.97
N LYS A 303 20.73 -31.65 -1.39
CA LYS A 303 22.06 -31.58 -2.03
C LYS A 303 22.10 -32.22 -3.42
N ASP A 304 21.43 -33.35 -3.58
CA ASP A 304 21.49 -34.16 -4.79
C ASP A 304 20.29 -33.92 -5.73
N THR A 305 19.31 -33.09 -5.32
CA THR A 305 18.14 -32.69 -6.13
C THR A 305 18.27 -31.28 -6.75
N ILE A 306 19.37 -30.58 -6.45
CA ILE A 306 19.66 -29.23 -6.94
C ILE A 306 20.46 -29.28 -8.23
N GLN A 307 19.92 -28.70 -9.31
CA GLN A 307 20.61 -28.53 -10.59
C GLN A 307 20.95 -27.06 -10.86
N LEU A 308 22.07 -26.83 -11.56
CA LEU A 308 22.58 -25.50 -11.89
C LEU A 308 22.71 -25.32 -13.40
N TRP A 309 22.07 -24.28 -13.94
CA TRP A 309 22.21 -23.92 -15.36
C TRP A 309 22.05 -22.42 -15.59
N ASP A 310 22.27 -21.97 -16.82
CA ASP A 310 22.20 -20.57 -17.25
C ASP A 310 21.26 -20.46 -18.46
N VAL A 311 20.35 -19.49 -18.44
CA VAL A 311 19.46 -19.19 -19.58
C VAL A 311 20.09 -18.06 -20.39
N SER A 312 21.20 -18.39 -21.05
CA SER A 312 21.90 -17.50 -21.98
C SER A 312 21.16 -17.42 -23.31
N ASN A 313 20.72 -16.21 -23.70
CA ASN A 313 20.14 -15.86 -25.01
C ASN A 313 20.38 -14.36 -25.32
#